data_AF-A0A4R2GI46-F1
#
_entry.id   AF-A0A4R2GI46-F1
#
_cell.length_a   1.000
_cell.length_b   1.000
_cell.length_c   1.000
_cell.angle_alpha   90.00
_cell.angle_beta   90.00
_cell.angle_gamma   90.00
#
_symmetry.space_group_name_H-M   'P 1'
#
loop_
_entity.id
_entity.type
_entity.pdbx_description
1 polymer ?
#
loop_
_entity_poly.entity_id
_entity_poly.type
_entity_poly.pdbx_seq_one_letter_code
_entity_poly.pdbx_strand_id
1 'polypeptide(L)'
;MEIFHYFEPCNFTSAAIPGIDLQESLREQVSFFNGKKEWFKDFEYDLVLMGVPESRNGADNLSSKNSPDEIRSWLYSLRGFESEVSIADLGNIRGNTLNDRYHALEEAVAFFRSKGSVVLILGGTQDLSWPVYKALSKESECSIAIADALLDADAKGEDFSSRSWISFLLQQAEIAPEDLTVFGVQNYLVSPSQEQIITSKFFEIVRLAEIRGDGIEKCETILRDSDFFSMDFRVIRDQPQFHDKKMSPHGCEPHEACRIMRYAGYSDRLKAVGLFEMPAGTQGANSILGAELIWHFIDGYCGRVYDFPACSVDAYKCYVVQFDEFEEGIKFYRNLNNNRWWMEVNQKIVSCYFDDYRRALKKEFPEKWWRLYLKSTEGQSDKML
;
A
#
# COMPACT_ATOMS: atom_id res chain seq x y z
N MET A 1 13.02 24.11 -0.07
CA MET A 1 14.35 23.46 0.07
C MET A 1 14.53 22.57 -1.16
N GLU A 2 15.73 22.44 -1.71
CA GLU A 2 15.90 21.55 -2.87
C GLU A 2 15.79 20.07 -2.45
N ILE A 3 15.20 19.24 -3.31
CA ILE A 3 14.86 17.84 -3.04
C ILE A 3 16.03 17.02 -2.47
N PHE A 4 17.25 17.22 -2.98
CA PHE A 4 18.43 16.44 -2.57
C PHE A 4 18.83 16.65 -1.10
N HIS A 5 18.46 17.79 -0.49
CA HIS A 5 18.78 18.05 0.90
C HIS A 5 18.02 17.15 1.88
N TYR A 6 16.90 16.59 1.44
CA TYR A 6 16.10 15.67 2.25
C TYR A 6 16.73 14.28 2.40
N PHE A 7 17.78 13.95 1.66
CA PHE A 7 18.31 12.59 1.61
C PHE A 7 19.74 12.46 2.13
N GLU A 8 20.01 11.35 2.80
CA GLU A 8 21.36 10.80 2.97
C GLU A 8 21.53 9.53 2.14
N PRO A 9 22.66 9.36 1.44
CA PRO A 9 22.99 8.11 0.76
C PRO A 9 22.88 6.90 1.68
N CYS A 10 22.48 5.76 1.11
CA CYS A 10 22.33 4.52 1.85
C CYS A 10 23.65 4.10 2.52
N ASN A 11 23.57 3.57 3.73
CA ASN A 11 24.72 3.01 4.43
C ASN A 11 24.38 1.60 4.90
N PHE A 12 24.65 0.61 4.06
CA PHE A 12 24.39 -0.79 4.35
C PHE A 12 25.54 -1.67 3.85
N THR A 13 25.66 -2.85 4.46
CA THR A 13 26.54 -3.91 3.98
C THR A 13 25.66 -5.00 3.39
N SER A 14 25.81 -5.29 2.10
CA SER A 14 25.08 -6.39 1.45
C SER A 14 25.44 -7.73 2.09
N ALA A 15 24.43 -8.54 2.37
CA ALA A 15 24.60 -9.95 2.70
C ALA A 15 25.14 -10.71 1.47
N ALA A 16 25.79 -11.85 1.68
CA ALA A 16 26.20 -12.72 0.59
C ALA A 16 25.16 -13.84 0.44
N ILE A 17 24.59 -14.00 -0.77
CA ILE A 17 23.74 -15.14 -1.11
C ILE A 17 24.57 -16.08 -1.98
N PRO A 18 24.90 -17.30 -1.51
CA PRO A 18 25.68 -18.25 -2.30
C PRO A 18 25.00 -18.57 -3.64
N GLY A 19 25.77 -18.44 -4.73
CA GLY A 19 25.31 -18.80 -6.08
C GLY A 19 24.61 -17.68 -6.86
N ILE A 20 24.55 -16.45 -6.32
CA ILE A 20 24.13 -15.26 -7.07
C ILE A 20 25.36 -14.34 -7.17
N ASP A 21 25.90 -14.19 -8.37
CA ASP A 21 26.97 -13.24 -8.61
C ASP A 21 26.44 -11.79 -8.54
N LEU A 22 27.32 -10.83 -8.22
CA LEU A 22 26.91 -9.41 -8.15
C LEU A 22 26.23 -8.95 -9.44
N GLN A 23 26.72 -9.41 -10.60
CA GLN A 23 26.16 -9.11 -11.93
C GLN A 23 24.72 -9.59 -12.14
N GLU A 24 24.30 -10.61 -11.39
CA GLU A 24 22.97 -11.21 -11.44
C GLU A 24 22.07 -10.76 -10.28
N SER A 25 22.59 -9.90 -9.40
CA SER A 25 21.87 -9.37 -8.25
C SER A 25 21.06 -8.13 -8.61
N LEU A 26 20.00 -7.88 -7.84
CA LEU A 26 19.15 -6.69 -7.97
C LEU A 26 19.97 -5.40 -7.85
N ARG A 27 21.09 -5.42 -7.12
CA ARG A 27 21.99 -4.27 -6.95
C ARG A 27 22.37 -3.61 -8.27
N GLU A 28 22.61 -4.39 -9.33
CA GLU A 28 23.08 -3.86 -10.62
C GLU A 28 21.98 -3.12 -11.39
N GLN A 29 20.71 -3.35 -11.05
CA GLN A 29 19.56 -2.66 -11.63
C GLN A 29 19.17 -1.41 -10.83
N VAL A 30 19.91 -1.08 -9.77
CA VAL A 30 19.59 0.01 -8.84
C VAL A 30 20.64 1.12 -8.97
N SER A 31 20.16 2.31 -9.31
CA SER A 31 20.93 3.54 -9.24
C SER A 31 20.89 4.08 -7.80
N PHE A 32 22.06 4.21 -7.17
CA PHE A 32 22.17 4.69 -5.80
C PHE A 32 22.47 6.19 -5.76
N PHE A 33 21.71 6.93 -4.95
CA PHE A 33 21.97 8.35 -4.72
C PHE A 33 23.37 8.58 -4.14
N ASN A 34 24.15 9.45 -4.78
CA ASN A 34 25.55 9.69 -4.44
C ASN A 34 25.79 10.93 -3.56
N GLY A 35 24.74 11.55 -3.04
CA GLY A 35 24.82 12.73 -2.19
C GLY A 35 24.93 14.06 -2.93
N LYS A 36 24.87 14.07 -4.27
CA LYS A 36 25.06 15.26 -5.10
C LYS A 36 23.81 15.64 -5.88
N LYS A 37 23.55 16.94 -5.99
CA LYS A 37 22.37 17.49 -6.70
C LYS A 37 22.29 17.01 -8.15
N GLU A 38 23.42 16.85 -8.81
CA GLU A 38 23.52 16.44 -10.22
C GLU A 38 22.90 15.07 -10.48
N TRP A 39 22.80 14.21 -9.46
CA TRP A 39 22.17 12.90 -9.58
C TRP A 39 20.66 12.99 -9.84
N PHE A 40 20.02 14.10 -9.47
CA PHE A 40 18.61 14.38 -9.76
C PHE A 40 18.39 15.03 -11.13
N LYS A 41 19.46 15.31 -11.89
CA LYS A 41 19.33 15.85 -13.24
C LYS A 41 18.79 14.75 -14.15
N ASP A 42 17.77 15.08 -14.95
CA ASP A 42 17.13 14.13 -15.89
C ASP A 42 16.63 12.86 -15.18
N PHE A 43 16.06 13.02 -13.98
CA PHE A 43 15.56 11.93 -13.16
C PHE A 43 14.34 11.25 -13.79
N GLU A 44 14.55 10.06 -14.35
CA GLU A 44 13.54 9.20 -14.95
C GLU A 44 13.78 7.77 -14.44
N TYR A 45 12.95 7.35 -13.48
CA TYR A 45 12.97 6.00 -12.92
C TYR A 45 11.55 5.51 -12.73
N ASP A 46 11.32 4.23 -12.99
CA ASP A 46 10.03 3.57 -12.80
C ASP A 46 9.69 3.47 -11.32
N LEU A 47 10.68 3.03 -10.54
CA LEU A 47 10.57 2.80 -9.10
C LEU A 47 11.58 3.64 -8.34
N VAL A 48 11.11 4.25 -7.24
CA VAL A 48 11.95 5.04 -6.34
C VAL A 48 11.82 4.50 -4.93
N LEU A 49 12.92 4.00 -4.39
CA LEU A 49 13.02 3.50 -3.03
C LEU A 49 13.60 4.59 -2.11
N MET A 50 12.96 4.77 -0.95
CA MET A 50 13.45 5.65 0.11
C MET A 50 13.21 5.01 1.48
N GLY A 51 14.19 5.16 2.35
CA GLY A 51 14.11 4.73 3.74
C GLY A 51 13.69 5.89 4.63
N VAL A 52 12.88 5.62 5.64
CA VAL A 52 12.44 6.62 6.61
C VAL A 52 12.69 6.05 8.01
N PRO A 53 13.94 6.15 8.52
CA PRO A 53 14.33 5.62 9.83
C PRO A 53 13.76 6.45 11.00
N GLU A 54 12.44 6.49 11.13
CA GLU A 54 11.67 7.24 12.13
C GLU A 54 10.74 6.31 12.90
N SER A 55 10.77 6.42 14.23
CA SER A 55 9.92 5.62 15.11
C SER A 55 9.49 6.37 16.37
N ARG A 56 9.74 7.69 16.46
CA ARG A 56 9.48 8.50 17.67
C ARG A 56 7.99 8.55 18.03
N ASN A 57 7.11 8.37 17.04
CA ASN A 57 5.66 8.33 17.21
C ASN A 57 5.10 6.91 17.30
N GLY A 58 5.96 5.89 17.40
CA GLY A 58 5.56 4.51 17.65
C GLY A 58 5.28 4.25 19.13
N ALA A 59 4.18 3.55 19.42
CA ALA A 59 3.83 3.17 20.80
C ALA A 59 4.67 1.99 21.34
N ASP A 60 5.05 1.06 20.46
CA ASP A 60 5.53 -0.28 20.84
C ASP A 60 6.77 -0.76 20.07
N ASN A 61 7.10 -0.15 18.93
CA ASN A 61 8.13 -0.68 18.03
C ASN A 61 9.22 0.32 17.67
N LEU A 62 9.92 0.86 18.69
CA LEU A 62 11.01 1.81 18.48
C LEU A 62 12.22 1.24 17.71
N SER A 63 12.28 -0.08 17.52
CA SER A 63 13.34 -0.73 16.75
C SER A 63 13.19 -0.52 15.24
N SER A 64 11.97 -0.28 14.76
CA SER A 64 11.65 -0.21 13.34
C SER A 64 12.38 0.89 12.59
N LYS A 65 12.90 1.91 13.29
CA LYS A 65 13.78 2.92 12.68
C LYS A 65 15.03 2.32 12.01
N ASN A 66 15.48 1.14 12.40
CA ASN A 66 16.65 0.49 11.76
C ASN A 66 16.27 -0.39 10.56
N SER A 67 14.98 -0.67 10.38
CA SER A 67 14.46 -1.56 9.35
C SER A 67 14.84 -1.20 7.92
N PRO A 68 14.90 0.09 7.51
CA PRO A 68 15.24 0.42 6.12
C PRO A 68 16.58 -0.16 5.67
N ASP A 69 17.63 0.02 6.48
CA ASP A 69 18.98 -0.44 6.10
C ASP A 69 19.16 -1.95 6.32
N GLU A 70 18.46 -2.53 7.29
CA GLU A 70 18.41 -3.99 7.45
C GLU A 70 17.72 -4.68 6.26
N ILE A 71 16.62 -4.13 5.73
CA ILE A 71 15.97 -4.65 4.52
C ILE A 71 16.93 -4.53 3.33
N ARG A 72 17.56 -3.36 3.13
CA ARG A 72 18.54 -3.14 2.05
C ARG A 72 19.70 -4.13 2.07
N SER A 73 20.17 -4.52 3.27
CA SER A 73 21.26 -5.47 3.42
C SER A 73 20.97 -6.81 2.75
N TRP A 74 19.70 -7.21 2.66
CA TRP A 74 19.27 -8.45 1.99
C TRP A 74 18.74 -8.19 0.58
N LEU A 75 17.94 -7.14 0.39
CA LEU A 75 17.24 -6.84 -0.87
C LEU A 75 18.18 -6.81 -2.07
N TYR A 76 19.29 -6.11 -1.95
CA TYR A 76 20.22 -5.93 -3.08
C TYR A 76 21.05 -7.17 -3.39
N SER A 77 21.02 -8.18 -2.52
CA SER A 77 21.68 -9.46 -2.75
C SER A 77 20.76 -10.48 -3.42
N LEU A 78 19.45 -10.22 -3.45
CA LEU A 78 18.49 -11.06 -4.17
C LEU A 78 18.73 -10.97 -5.68
N ARG A 79 18.25 -11.98 -6.42
CA ARG A 79 18.37 -12.02 -7.89
C ARG A 79 17.73 -10.78 -8.53
N GLY A 80 18.34 -10.28 -9.58
CA GLY A 80 17.74 -9.29 -10.46
C GLY A 80 16.60 -9.86 -11.31
N PHE A 81 15.97 -8.97 -12.06
CA PHE A 81 14.88 -9.25 -13.00
C PHE A 81 15.39 -9.25 -14.44
N GLU A 82 14.77 -10.05 -15.30
CA GLU A 82 15.06 -10.01 -16.75
C GLU A 82 14.46 -8.75 -17.41
N SER A 83 13.42 -8.17 -16.80
CA SER A 83 12.77 -6.96 -17.30
C SER A 83 13.66 -5.72 -17.10
N GLU A 84 13.57 -4.79 -18.04
CA GLU A 84 14.18 -3.46 -17.93
C GLU A 84 13.33 -2.56 -17.01
N VAL A 85 13.38 -2.82 -15.70
CA VAL A 85 12.83 -1.89 -14.69
C VAL A 85 13.94 -0.98 -14.19
N SER A 86 13.70 0.33 -14.26
CA SER A 86 14.64 1.33 -13.76
C SER A 86 14.36 1.67 -12.30
N ILE A 87 15.32 1.40 -11.42
CA ILE A 87 15.16 1.57 -9.96
C ILE A 87 16.17 2.58 -9.43
N ALA A 88 15.69 3.53 -8.63
CA ALA A 88 16.52 4.48 -7.90
C ALA A 88 16.37 4.29 -6.38
N ASP A 89 17.47 4.14 -5.65
CA ASP A 89 17.46 4.21 -4.17
C ASP A 89 18.05 5.54 -3.71
N LEU A 90 17.21 6.32 -3.05
CA LEU A 90 17.52 7.66 -2.55
C LEU A 90 18.28 7.65 -1.22
N GLY A 91 18.38 6.48 -0.59
CA GLY A 91 18.85 6.35 0.78
C GLY A 91 17.77 6.77 1.78
N ASN A 92 18.17 7.44 2.86
CA ASN A 92 17.27 7.72 3.97
C ASN A 92 16.82 9.19 3.99
N ILE A 93 15.56 9.41 4.39
CA ILE A 93 15.04 10.75 4.66
C ILE A 93 15.66 11.30 5.94
N ARG A 94 16.17 12.52 5.83
CA ARG A 94 16.72 13.34 6.91
C ARG A 94 15.64 14.21 7.56
N GLY A 95 15.89 14.57 8.80
CA GLY A 95 15.18 15.64 9.51
C GLY A 95 15.53 15.62 10.99
N ASN A 96 15.67 16.80 11.59
CA ASN A 96 16.10 16.93 12.99
C ASN A 96 14.93 16.62 13.93
N THR A 97 13.77 17.21 13.63
CA THR A 97 12.52 16.96 14.36
C THR A 97 11.64 15.92 13.65
N LEU A 98 10.61 15.45 14.34
CA LEU A 98 9.61 14.54 13.77
C LEU A 98 8.86 15.23 12.62
N ASN A 99 8.44 16.48 12.84
CA ASN A 99 7.75 17.29 11.84
C ASN A 99 8.64 17.58 10.62
N ASP A 100 9.94 17.79 10.81
CA ASP A 100 10.88 17.97 9.68
C ASP A 100 10.87 16.73 8.78
N ARG A 101 10.80 15.53 9.36
CA ARG A 101 10.79 14.27 8.60
C ARG A 101 9.46 14.02 7.92
N TYR A 102 8.33 14.32 8.57
CA TYR A 102 7.03 14.26 7.92
C TYR A 102 6.96 15.22 6.73
N HIS A 103 7.42 16.45 6.90
CA HIS A 103 7.47 17.43 5.82
C HIS A 103 8.42 16.98 4.69
N ALA A 104 9.59 16.46 5.04
CA ALA A 104 10.53 15.94 4.05
C ALA A 104 9.95 14.76 3.24
N LEU A 105 9.25 13.84 3.91
CA LEU A 105 8.57 12.71 3.28
C LEU A 105 7.41 13.18 2.38
N GLU A 106 6.58 14.10 2.85
CA GLU A 106 5.48 14.68 2.07
C GLU A 106 6.00 15.32 0.76
N GLU A 107 7.01 16.18 0.86
CA GLU A 107 7.61 16.84 -0.31
C GLU A 107 8.33 15.85 -1.24
N ALA A 108 9.01 14.84 -0.67
CA ALA A 108 9.67 13.80 -1.44
C ALA A 108 8.66 13.00 -2.28
N VAL A 109 7.61 12.48 -1.65
CA VAL A 109 6.57 11.72 -2.36
C VAL A 109 5.96 12.58 -3.46
N ALA A 110 5.55 13.82 -3.16
CA ALA A 110 4.98 14.72 -4.16
C ALA A 110 5.94 14.94 -5.35
N PHE A 111 7.23 15.14 -5.09
CA PHE A 111 8.24 15.32 -6.13
C PHE A 111 8.35 14.11 -7.06
N PHE A 112 8.57 12.90 -6.52
CA PHE A 112 8.77 11.71 -7.38
C PHE A 112 7.49 11.28 -8.09
N ARG A 113 6.32 11.52 -7.47
CA ARG A 113 5.05 11.31 -8.14
C ARG A 113 4.84 12.25 -9.32
N SER A 114 5.25 13.51 -9.21
CA SER A 114 5.24 14.45 -10.35
C SER A 114 6.16 14.02 -11.51
N LYS A 115 7.09 13.07 -11.25
CA LYS A 115 7.96 12.45 -12.26
C LYS A 115 7.42 11.12 -12.81
N GLY A 116 6.26 10.66 -12.34
CA GLY A 116 5.64 9.41 -12.76
C GLY A 116 6.13 8.17 -12.01
N SER A 117 7.17 8.27 -11.17
CA SER A 117 7.77 7.14 -10.45
C SER A 117 6.86 6.58 -9.36
N VAL A 118 6.75 5.27 -9.25
CA VAL A 118 6.10 4.61 -8.09
C VAL A 118 7.05 4.66 -6.90
N VAL A 119 6.54 5.14 -5.76
CA VAL A 119 7.35 5.37 -4.56
C VAL A 119 7.27 4.18 -3.61
N LEU A 120 8.42 3.61 -3.26
CA LEU A 120 8.60 2.56 -2.27
C LEU A 120 9.19 3.14 -1.00
N ILE A 121 8.43 3.08 0.09
CA ILE A 121 8.84 3.54 1.41
C ILE A 121 9.21 2.33 2.27
N LEU A 122 10.46 2.28 2.71
CA LEU A 122 10.88 1.43 3.83
C LEU A 122 10.81 2.31 5.08
N GLY A 123 9.76 2.17 5.88
CA GLY A 123 9.48 3.11 6.98
C GLY A 123 9.49 2.45 8.34
N GLY A 124 9.91 3.20 9.37
CA GLY A 124 9.87 2.72 10.74
C GLY A 124 8.44 2.50 11.21
N THR A 125 7.78 3.52 11.78
CA THR A 125 6.42 3.36 12.31
C THR A 125 5.35 3.75 11.30
N GLN A 126 4.14 3.16 11.41
CA GLN A 126 3.12 3.28 10.35
C GLN A 126 2.46 4.67 10.26
N ASP A 127 2.63 5.54 11.27
CA ASP A 127 2.20 6.94 11.21
C ASP A 127 2.80 7.71 10.02
N LEU A 128 3.93 7.24 9.49
CA LEU A 128 4.53 7.73 8.24
C LEU A 128 3.61 7.58 7.01
N SER A 129 2.56 6.78 7.11
CA SER A 129 1.49 6.69 6.09
C SER A 129 0.77 8.02 5.91
N TRP A 130 0.66 8.83 6.97
CA TRP A 130 -0.02 10.14 6.92
C TRP A 130 0.64 11.13 5.94
N PRO A 131 1.93 11.47 6.06
CA PRO A 131 2.57 12.39 5.11
C PRO A 131 2.60 11.84 3.68
N VAL A 132 2.68 10.51 3.48
CA VAL A 132 2.56 9.89 2.15
C VAL A 132 1.18 10.13 1.56
N TYR A 133 0.12 9.81 2.31
CA TYR A 133 -1.26 10.06 1.89
C TYR A 133 -1.49 11.54 1.56
N LYS A 134 -1.04 12.44 2.45
CA LYS A 134 -1.19 13.89 2.28
C LYS A 134 -0.50 14.41 1.02
N ALA A 135 0.62 13.81 0.62
CA ALA A 135 1.27 14.15 -0.64
C ALA A 135 0.41 13.74 -1.85
N LEU A 136 -0.15 12.52 -1.82
CA LEU A 136 -0.95 11.98 -2.92
C LEU A 136 -2.32 12.67 -3.05
N SER A 137 -2.95 13.05 -1.94
CA SER A 137 -4.26 13.71 -1.95
C SER A 137 -4.23 15.13 -2.54
N LYS A 138 -3.04 15.75 -2.66
CA LYS A 138 -2.87 17.03 -3.37
C LYS A 138 -2.91 16.88 -4.90
N GLU A 139 -2.62 15.68 -5.41
CA GLU A 139 -2.57 15.41 -6.86
C GLU A 139 -3.95 15.02 -7.40
N SER A 140 -4.66 14.14 -6.69
CA SER A 140 -5.96 13.60 -7.09
C SER A 140 -6.72 13.03 -5.90
N GLU A 141 -8.00 12.68 -6.12
CA GLU A 141 -8.70 11.70 -5.28
C GLU A 141 -7.78 10.48 -5.06
N CYS A 142 -7.70 10.00 -3.82
CA CYS A 142 -6.76 8.97 -3.40
C CYS A 142 -7.51 7.86 -2.65
N SER A 143 -7.42 6.64 -3.16
CA SER A 143 -7.88 5.44 -2.47
C SER A 143 -6.70 4.76 -1.75
N ILE A 144 -6.92 4.29 -0.52
CA ILE A 144 -5.86 3.69 0.31
C ILE A 144 -6.22 2.27 0.75
N ALA A 145 -5.29 1.36 0.58
CA ALA A 145 -5.32 0.02 1.15
C ALA A 145 -4.34 -0.06 2.32
N ILE A 146 -4.77 -0.70 3.42
CA ILE A 146 -4.00 -0.83 4.64
C ILE A 146 -4.00 -2.30 5.05
N ALA A 147 -2.85 -2.97 4.98
CA ALA A 147 -2.69 -4.32 5.50
C ALA A 147 -2.21 -4.24 6.95
N ASP A 148 -3.07 -4.57 7.90
CA ASP A 148 -2.75 -4.52 9.33
C ASP A 148 -3.59 -5.56 10.10
N ALA A 149 -3.00 -6.13 11.15
CA ALA A 149 -3.71 -6.95 12.12
C ALA A 149 -4.67 -6.11 12.99
N LEU A 150 -4.39 -4.81 13.12
CA LEU A 150 -5.10 -3.84 13.94
C LEU A 150 -5.77 -2.78 13.04
N LEU A 151 -6.57 -1.89 13.63
CA LEU A 151 -7.20 -0.79 12.90
C LEU A 151 -6.45 0.53 13.05
N ASP A 152 -5.52 0.63 14.01
CA ASP A 152 -4.79 1.87 14.34
C ASP A 152 -5.67 3.15 14.31
N ALA A 153 -6.90 2.96 14.79
CA ALA A 153 -7.93 3.96 14.96
C ALA A 153 -8.26 3.98 16.45
N ASP A 154 -8.11 5.14 17.08
CA ASP A 154 -8.57 5.34 18.45
C ASP A 154 -9.88 6.14 18.47
N ALA A 155 -10.86 5.63 19.22
CA ALA A 155 -12.16 6.26 19.44
C ALA A 155 -12.10 7.35 20.51
N LYS A 156 -11.08 7.34 21.37
CA LYS A 156 -10.95 8.28 22.48
C LYS A 156 -10.22 9.56 22.09
N GLY A 157 -9.73 9.65 20.86
CA GLY A 157 -9.09 10.85 20.32
C GLY A 157 -7.72 11.11 20.93
N GLU A 158 -6.94 10.07 21.22
CA GLU A 158 -5.53 10.22 21.62
C GLU A 158 -4.70 10.95 20.56
N ASP A 159 -3.57 11.50 21.01
CA ASP A 159 -2.60 12.20 20.16
C ASP A 159 -2.17 11.36 18.95
N PHE A 160 -1.78 12.03 17.87
CA PHE A 160 -1.31 11.39 16.64
C PHE A 160 -0.12 10.47 16.91
N SER A 161 -0.25 9.19 16.58
CA SER A 161 0.75 8.14 16.77
C SER A 161 0.59 7.03 15.73
N SER A 162 1.48 6.03 15.74
CA SER A 162 1.30 4.83 14.91
C SER A 162 0.01 4.05 15.23
N ARG A 163 -0.64 4.27 16.39
CA ARG A 163 -1.87 3.59 16.80
C ARG A 163 -3.17 4.38 16.57
N SER A 164 -3.06 5.62 16.11
CA SER A 164 -4.19 6.55 15.98
C SER A 164 -4.22 7.28 14.63
N TRP A 165 -3.29 6.98 13.73
CA TRP A 165 -3.12 7.72 12.47
C TRP A 165 -4.33 7.61 11.54
N ILE A 166 -5.08 6.49 11.56
CA ILE A 166 -6.31 6.36 10.77
C ILE A 166 -7.38 7.30 11.32
N SER A 167 -7.59 7.33 12.64
CA SER A 167 -8.53 8.27 13.25
C SER A 167 -8.16 9.72 12.93
N PHE A 168 -6.86 10.05 13.00
CA PHE A 168 -6.37 11.38 12.65
C PHE A 168 -6.66 11.73 11.19
N LEU A 169 -6.37 10.80 10.26
CA LEU A 169 -6.68 10.95 8.83
C LEU A 169 -8.16 11.22 8.60
N LEU A 170 -9.04 10.45 9.22
CA LEU A 170 -10.49 10.57 9.03
C LEU A 170 -11.11 11.82 9.66
N GLN A 171 -10.40 12.48 10.59
CA GLN A 171 -10.78 13.79 11.11
C GLN A 171 -10.44 14.94 10.15
N GLN A 172 -9.55 14.74 9.17
CA GLN A 172 -9.17 15.75 8.18
C GLN A 172 -10.19 15.82 7.04
N ALA A 173 -11.37 16.40 7.31
CA ALA A 173 -12.50 16.41 6.39
C ALA A 173 -12.18 17.00 4.99
N GLU A 174 -11.26 17.95 4.90
CA GLU A 174 -10.87 18.59 3.62
C GLU A 174 -10.12 17.67 2.66
N ILE A 175 -9.52 16.58 3.17
CA ILE A 175 -8.71 15.64 2.38
C ILE A 175 -9.06 14.20 2.74
N ALA A 176 -10.34 13.88 2.83
CA ALA A 176 -10.80 12.52 3.11
C ALA A 176 -10.48 11.54 1.94
N PRO A 177 -10.16 10.26 2.24
CA PRO A 177 -9.90 9.27 1.19
C PRO A 177 -11.12 9.00 0.31
N GLU A 178 -10.88 8.80 -0.97
CA GLU A 178 -11.93 8.41 -1.93
C GLU A 178 -12.42 6.99 -1.67
N ASP A 179 -11.54 6.07 -1.30
CA ASP A 179 -11.92 4.82 -0.65
C ASP A 179 -10.82 4.43 0.34
N LEU A 180 -11.19 3.66 1.37
CA LEU A 180 -10.26 3.12 2.35
C LEU A 180 -10.66 1.69 2.67
N THR A 181 -9.68 0.80 2.62
CA THR A 181 -9.86 -0.60 3.02
C THR A 181 -8.75 -0.99 3.98
N VAL A 182 -9.13 -1.43 5.19
CA VAL A 182 -8.21 -2.09 6.12
C VAL A 182 -8.42 -3.59 6.01
N PHE A 183 -7.37 -4.37 5.73
CA PHE A 183 -7.46 -5.81 5.53
C PHE A 183 -6.41 -6.57 6.32
N GLY A 184 -6.73 -7.82 6.67
CA GLY A 184 -5.89 -8.64 7.56
C GLY A 184 -6.22 -8.49 9.04
N VAL A 185 -7.31 -7.78 9.34
CA VAL A 185 -7.70 -7.41 10.71
C VAL A 185 -8.07 -8.64 11.52
N GLN A 186 -7.54 -8.72 12.74
CA GLN A 186 -7.82 -9.78 13.69
C GLN A 186 -8.90 -9.30 14.66
N ASN A 187 -10.13 -9.83 14.54
CA ASN A 187 -11.32 -9.33 15.23
C ASN A 187 -11.17 -9.28 16.77
N TYR A 188 -10.42 -10.19 17.36
CA TYR A 188 -10.18 -10.23 18.81
C TYR A 188 -9.17 -9.18 19.32
N LEU A 189 -8.53 -8.43 18.42
CA LEU A 189 -7.60 -7.35 18.78
C LEU A 189 -8.23 -5.95 18.63
N VAL A 190 -9.48 -5.87 18.16
CA VAL A 190 -10.15 -4.61 17.83
C VAL A 190 -11.51 -4.52 18.51
N SER A 191 -11.96 -3.31 18.77
CA SER A 191 -13.24 -3.04 19.44
C SER A 191 -14.32 -2.58 18.45
N PRO A 192 -15.61 -2.82 18.73
CA PRO A 192 -16.71 -2.34 17.89
C PRO A 192 -16.70 -0.82 17.68
N SER A 193 -16.22 -0.05 18.66
CA SER A 193 -16.09 1.41 18.52
C SER A 193 -15.05 1.81 17.47
N GLN A 194 -13.95 1.06 17.35
CA GLN A 194 -12.95 1.32 16.32
C GLN A 194 -13.48 0.96 14.94
N GLU A 195 -14.19 -0.16 14.84
CA GLU A 195 -14.85 -0.56 13.59
C GLU A 195 -15.84 0.51 13.11
N GLN A 196 -16.63 1.07 14.04
CA GLN A 196 -17.60 2.11 13.72
C GLN A 196 -16.96 3.38 13.13
N ILE A 197 -15.73 3.75 13.54
CA ILE A 197 -15.01 4.91 12.99
C ILE A 197 -14.82 4.75 11.48
N ILE A 198 -14.51 3.53 11.04
CA ILE A 198 -14.23 3.21 9.64
C ILE A 198 -15.55 2.98 8.88
N THR A 199 -16.42 2.11 9.40
CA THR A 199 -17.62 1.68 8.68
C THR A 199 -18.69 2.77 8.56
N SER A 200 -18.75 3.72 9.50
CA SER A 200 -19.66 4.88 9.41
C SER A 200 -19.36 5.81 8.22
N LYS A 201 -18.19 5.67 7.59
CA LYS A 201 -17.80 6.39 6.38
C LYS A 201 -17.88 5.51 5.12
N PHE A 202 -18.54 4.36 5.20
CA PHE A 202 -18.64 3.34 4.14
C PHE A 202 -17.29 2.76 3.71
N PHE A 203 -16.27 2.85 4.55
CA PHE A 203 -15.00 2.18 4.34
C PHE A 203 -15.07 0.71 4.74
N GLU A 204 -14.14 -0.06 4.20
CA GLU A 204 -14.19 -1.53 4.29
C GLU A 204 -13.18 -2.08 5.29
N ILE A 205 -13.61 -3.08 6.05
CA ILE A 205 -12.75 -3.87 6.93
C ILE A 205 -12.84 -5.32 6.47
N VAL A 206 -11.71 -5.89 6.03
CA VAL A 206 -11.62 -7.28 5.60
C VAL A 206 -10.84 -8.08 6.63
N ARG A 207 -11.43 -9.16 7.15
CA ARG A 207 -10.83 -9.93 8.24
C ARG A 207 -9.70 -10.82 7.73
N LEU A 208 -8.77 -11.17 8.62
CA LEU A 208 -7.69 -12.11 8.32
C LEU A 208 -8.21 -13.42 7.71
N ALA A 209 -9.32 -13.96 8.23
CA ALA A 209 -9.89 -15.22 7.74
C ALA A 209 -10.34 -15.17 6.26
N GLU A 210 -10.64 -13.97 5.75
CA GLU A 210 -11.16 -13.80 4.39
C GLU A 210 -10.06 -13.71 3.33
N ILE A 211 -8.83 -13.41 3.74
CA ILE A 211 -7.68 -13.21 2.84
C ILE A 211 -6.64 -14.34 2.95
N ARG A 212 -6.96 -15.43 3.62
CA ARG A 212 -6.07 -16.59 3.77
C ARG A 212 -6.45 -17.74 2.86
N GLY A 213 -5.47 -18.58 2.51
CA GLY A 213 -5.68 -19.72 1.62
C GLY A 213 -6.23 -19.27 0.27
N ASP A 214 -7.36 -19.84 -0.15
CA ASP A 214 -8.00 -19.47 -1.42
C ASP A 214 -8.51 -18.02 -1.42
N GLY A 215 -8.82 -17.45 -0.25
CA GLY A 215 -9.33 -16.08 -0.11
C GLY A 215 -8.32 -14.97 -0.42
N ILE A 216 -7.02 -15.30 -0.52
CA ILE A 216 -5.95 -14.33 -0.78
C ILE A 216 -6.13 -13.56 -2.10
N GLU A 217 -6.87 -14.12 -3.05
CA GLU A 217 -7.24 -13.44 -4.30
C GLU A 217 -8.04 -12.16 -4.07
N LYS A 218 -8.77 -12.05 -2.95
CA LYS A 218 -9.49 -10.81 -2.54
C LYS A 218 -8.57 -9.58 -2.47
N CYS A 219 -7.30 -9.77 -2.13
CA CYS A 219 -6.33 -8.69 -2.04
C CYS A 219 -6.04 -8.05 -3.41
N GLU A 220 -6.21 -8.79 -4.51
CA GLU A 220 -5.92 -8.29 -5.86
C GLU A 220 -6.79 -7.09 -6.22
N THR A 221 -8.12 -7.16 -6.01
CA THR A 221 -9.02 -6.04 -6.31
C THR A 221 -8.84 -4.87 -5.35
N ILE A 222 -8.52 -5.16 -4.07
CA ILE A 222 -8.27 -4.10 -3.08
C ILE A 222 -7.06 -3.27 -3.54
N LEU A 223 -5.98 -3.93 -3.94
CA LEU A 223 -4.74 -3.28 -4.36
C LEU A 223 -4.84 -2.67 -5.77
N ARG A 224 -5.63 -3.27 -6.68
CA ARG A 224 -5.86 -2.76 -8.03
C ARG A 224 -6.63 -1.43 -8.02
N ASP A 225 -7.52 -1.22 -7.06
CA ASP A 225 -8.27 0.04 -6.92
C ASP A 225 -7.58 1.09 -6.01
N SER A 226 -6.41 0.78 -5.46
CA SER A 226 -5.73 1.68 -4.52
C SER A 226 -4.64 2.51 -5.20
N ASP A 227 -4.47 3.75 -4.73
CA ASP A 227 -3.38 4.66 -5.10
C ASP A 227 -2.22 4.57 -4.10
N PHE A 228 -2.52 4.27 -2.84
CA PHE A 228 -1.54 4.04 -1.78
C PHE A 228 -1.78 2.70 -1.08
N PHE A 229 -0.72 1.92 -0.91
CA PHE A 229 -0.74 0.73 -0.07
C PHE A 229 0.19 0.90 1.14
N SER A 230 -0.37 0.88 2.34
CA SER A 230 0.37 0.86 3.61
C SER A 230 0.33 -0.54 4.20
N MET A 231 1.47 -1.20 4.29
CA MET A 231 1.59 -2.53 4.88
C MET A 231 2.29 -2.45 6.22
N ASP A 232 1.56 -2.85 7.26
CA ASP A 232 2.11 -3.11 8.57
C ASP A 232 2.68 -4.53 8.64
N PHE A 233 3.93 -4.67 9.05
CA PHE A 233 4.58 -5.98 9.21
C PHE A 233 3.83 -6.89 10.20
N ARG A 234 3.11 -6.31 11.18
CA ARG A 234 2.27 -7.00 12.18
C ARG A 234 1.10 -7.77 11.56
N VAL A 235 0.75 -7.54 10.30
CA VAL A 235 -0.24 -8.38 9.59
C VAL A 235 0.25 -9.83 9.39
N ILE A 236 1.57 -10.04 9.45
CA ILE A 236 2.23 -11.33 9.25
C ILE A 236 2.25 -12.09 10.59
N ARG A 237 2.12 -13.42 10.51
CA ARG A 237 2.24 -14.30 11.69
C ARG A 237 3.60 -14.15 12.38
N ASP A 238 3.63 -14.53 13.66
CA ASP A 238 4.84 -14.54 14.46
C ASP A 238 5.53 -13.16 14.47
N GLN A 239 4.74 -12.09 14.68
CA GLN A 239 5.22 -10.71 14.84
C GLN A 239 4.78 -10.12 16.19
N PRO A 240 5.56 -9.22 16.80
CA PRO A 240 5.19 -8.56 18.04
C PRO A 240 4.03 -7.60 17.79
N GLN A 241 2.91 -7.80 18.49
CA GLN A 241 1.72 -6.97 18.33
C GLN A 241 1.64 -5.81 19.31
N PHE A 242 2.41 -5.87 20.41
CA PHE A 242 2.30 -4.95 21.53
C PHE A 242 3.69 -4.66 22.14
N HIS A 243 3.72 -3.70 23.06
CA HIS A 243 4.94 -3.20 23.72
C HIS A 243 5.77 -4.28 24.44
N ASP A 244 5.14 -5.36 24.93
CA ASP A 244 5.83 -6.43 25.66
C ASP A 244 6.59 -7.41 24.75
N LYS A 245 6.62 -7.13 23.44
CA LYS A 245 7.30 -7.92 22.40
C LYS A 245 6.85 -9.38 22.33
N LYS A 246 5.67 -9.71 22.88
CA LYS A 246 5.11 -11.05 22.69
C LYS A 246 4.69 -11.22 21.24
N MET A 247 5.16 -12.32 20.66
CA MET A 247 4.85 -12.69 19.29
C MET A 247 3.40 -13.18 19.22
N SER A 248 2.59 -12.60 18.34
CA SER A 248 1.28 -13.17 18.02
C SER A 248 1.48 -14.35 17.07
N PRO A 249 0.91 -15.52 17.39
CA PRO A 249 1.03 -16.71 16.54
C PRO A 249 0.15 -16.63 15.28
N HIS A 250 -0.70 -15.62 15.16
CA HIS A 250 -1.69 -15.49 14.10
C HIS A 250 -1.38 -14.30 13.21
N GLY A 251 -1.57 -14.51 11.91
CA GLY A 251 -1.37 -13.52 10.85
C GLY A 251 -1.34 -14.22 9.49
N CYS A 252 -1.03 -13.46 8.44
CA CYS A 252 -0.73 -14.03 7.12
C CYS A 252 0.55 -14.86 7.19
N GLU A 253 0.58 -15.98 6.48
CA GLU A 253 1.82 -16.71 6.26
C GLU A 253 2.79 -15.85 5.42
N PRO A 254 4.12 -15.99 5.60
CA PRO A 254 5.09 -15.17 4.84
C PRO A 254 4.89 -15.22 3.31
N HIS A 255 4.55 -16.39 2.76
CA HIS A 255 4.27 -16.53 1.33
C HIS A 255 2.95 -15.87 0.88
N GLU A 256 1.97 -15.77 1.77
CA GLU A 256 0.74 -14.99 1.52
C GLU A 256 1.07 -13.50 1.46
N ALA A 257 1.90 -13.02 2.39
CA ALA A 257 2.39 -11.64 2.40
C ALA A 257 3.19 -11.28 1.14
N CYS A 258 4.06 -12.18 0.68
CA CYS A 258 4.74 -12.05 -0.62
C CYS A 258 3.77 -11.96 -1.79
N ARG A 259 2.68 -12.76 -1.78
CA ARG A 259 1.63 -12.71 -2.81
C ARG A 259 0.87 -11.38 -2.78
N ILE A 260 0.58 -10.84 -1.59
CA ILE A 260 -0.05 -9.51 -1.43
C ILE A 260 0.83 -8.43 -2.04
N MET A 261 2.13 -8.40 -1.71
CA MET A 261 3.07 -7.43 -2.29
C MET A 261 3.19 -7.57 -3.81
N ARG A 262 3.16 -8.80 -4.33
CA ARG A 262 3.13 -9.04 -5.77
C ARG A 262 1.88 -8.48 -6.44
N TYR A 263 0.70 -8.63 -5.83
CA TYR A 263 -0.51 -8.01 -6.34
C TYR A 263 -0.44 -6.48 -6.32
N ALA A 264 0.17 -5.89 -5.29
CA ALA A 264 0.41 -4.45 -5.21
C ALA A 264 1.31 -3.98 -6.38
N GLY A 265 2.39 -4.73 -6.65
CA GLY A 265 3.27 -4.46 -7.79
C GLY A 265 2.53 -4.47 -9.13
N TYR A 266 1.65 -5.44 -9.32
CA TYR A 266 0.91 -5.64 -10.58
C TYR A 266 -0.19 -4.58 -10.83
N SER A 267 -0.56 -3.78 -9.83
CA SER A 267 -1.57 -2.73 -9.98
C SER A 267 -1.04 -1.57 -10.83
N ASP A 268 -1.66 -1.30 -11.98
CA ASP A 268 -1.32 -0.15 -12.85
C ASP A 268 -1.69 1.20 -12.24
N ARG A 269 -2.50 1.22 -11.17
CA ARG A 269 -2.97 2.44 -10.49
C ARG A 269 -2.05 2.88 -9.35
N LEU A 270 -1.40 1.93 -8.69
CA LEU A 270 -0.71 2.18 -7.42
C LEU A 270 0.47 3.15 -7.59
N LYS A 271 0.45 4.21 -6.78
CA LYS A 271 1.39 5.35 -6.82
C LYS A 271 2.47 5.26 -5.75
N ALA A 272 2.12 4.75 -4.57
CA ALA A 272 3.05 4.56 -3.47
C ALA A 272 2.77 3.27 -2.69
N VAL A 273 3.82 2.66 -2.15
CA VAL A 273 3.75 1.51 -1.24
C VAL A 273 4.70 1.73 -0.07
N GLY A 274 4.22 1.50 1.14
CA GLY A 274 5.05 1.55 2.34
C GLY A 274 5.04 0.22 3.09
N LEU A 275 6.23 -0.21 3.52
CA LEU A 275 6.40 -1.30 4.47
C LEU A 275 6.82 -0.70 5.81
N PHE A 276 5.98 -0.89 6.83
CA PHE A 276 6.11 -0.28 8.15
C PHE A 276 6.15 -1.33 9.25
N GLU A 277 6.57 -0.89 10.45
CA GLU A 277 6.50 -1.66 11.68
C GLU A 277 7.28 -2.97 11.68
N MET A 278 8.25 -3.14 10.75
CA MET A 278 9.14 -4.29 10.79
C MET A 278 10.02 -4.20 12.05
N PRO A 279 10.02 -5.21 12.94
CA PRO A 279 10.94 -5.24 14.07
C PRO A 279 12.37 -5.49 13.58
N ALA A 280 13.28 -4.61 13.95
CA ALA A 280 14.70 -4.69 13.57
C ALA A 280 15.53 -5.47 14.61
N GLY A 281 16.67 -6.02 14.19
CA GLY A 281 17.60 -6.75 15.06
C GLY A 281 17.17 -8.18 15.42
N THR A 282 16.17 -8.75 14.73
CA THR A 282 15.65 -10.11 14.94
C THR A 282 16.48 -11.18 14.23
N GLN A 283 17.77 -11.32 14.56
CA GLN A 283 18.71 -12.29 13.92
C GLN A 283 18.71 -12.30 12.37
N GLY A 284 18.14 -11.26 11.72
CA GLY A 284 18.02 -11.13 10.27
C GLY A 284 16.75 -11.71 9.64
N ALA A 285 15.92 -12.48 10.36
CA ALA A 285 14.77 -13.18 9.75
C ALA A 285 13.72 -12.22 9.17
N ASN A 286 13.33 -11.19 9.93
CA ASN A 286 12.38 -10.18 9.43
C ASN A 286 12.98 -9.35 8.31
N SER A 287 14.28 -9.05 8.37
CA SER A 287 15.00 -8.27 7.36
C SER A 287 15.04 -9.01 6.00
N ILE A 288 15.22 -10.34 6.02
CA ILE A 288 15.11 -11.20 4.84
C ILE A 288 13.70 -11.15 4.28
N LEU A 289 12.68 -11.38 5.12
CA LEU A 289 11.29 -11.34 4.66
C LEU A 289 10.91 -9.95 4.12
N GLY A 290 11.31 -8.86 4.78
CA GLY A 290 11.12 -7.50 4.28
C GLY A 290 11.76 -7.28 2.90
N ALA A 291 12.94 -7.84 2.67
CA ALA A 291 13.58 -7.83 1.36
C ALA A 291 12.79 -8.65 0.32
N GLU A 292 12.31 -9.84 0.67
CA GLU A 292 11.47 -10.68 -0.21
C GLU A 292 10.15 -9.99 -0.57
N LEU A 293 9.51 -9.31 0.38
CA LEU A 293 8.29 -8.53 0.16
C LEU A 293 8.49 -7.44 -0.88
N ILE A 294 9.56 -6.65 -0.75
CA ILE A 294 9.89 -5.60 -1.72
C ILE A 294 10.29 -6.21 -3.06
N TRP A 295 11.03 -7.31 -3.07
CA TRP A 295 11.37 -8.03 -4.29
C TRP A 295 10.12 -8.51 -5.03
N HIS A 296 9.14 -9.09 -4.32
CA HIS A 296 7.89 -9.54 -4.92
C HIS A 296 7.02 -8.38 -5.42
N PHE A 297 7.09 -7.21 -4.79
CA PHE A 297 6.51 -6.01 -5.36
C PHE A 297 7.13 -5.67 -6.72
N ILE A 298 8.46 -5.67 -6.82
CA ILE A 298 9.15 -5.35 -8.08
C ILE A 298 8.84 -6.42 -9.14
N ASP A 299 8.77 -7.71 -8.77
CA ASP A 299 8.32 -8.79 -9.66
C ASP A 299 6.90 -8.53 -10.20
N GLY A 300 5.98 -8.14 -9.31
CA GLY A 300 4.62 -7.75 -9.69
C GLY A 300 4.61 -6.56 -10.65
N TYR A 301 5.44 -5.55 -10.39
CA TYR A 301 5.59 -4.36 -11.23
C TYR A 301 6.09 -4.73 -12.65
N CYS A 302 7.11 -5.57 -12.74
CA CYS A 302 7.62 -6.08 -14.02
C CYS A 302 6.56 -6.86 -14.80
N GLY A 303 5.58 -7.44 -14.10
CA GLY A 303 4.46 -8.17 -14.69
C GLY A 303 3.27 -7.32 -15.12
N ARG A 304 3.30 -5.98 -14.93
CA ARG A 304 2.17 -5.09 -15.27
C ARG A 304 1.75 -5.26 -16.73
N VAL A 305 0.44 -5.23 -16.93
CA VAL A 305 -0.22 -5.44 -18.23
C VAL A 305 -0.86 -4.17 -18.76
N TYR A 306 -0.73 -3.05 -18.04
CA TYR A 306 -1.27 -1.76 -18.43
C TYR A 306 -2.79 -1.80 -18.63
N ASP A 307 -3.48 -2.44 -17.67
CA ASP A 307 -4.94 -2.43 -17.57
C ASP A 307 -5.49 -1.05 -17.18
N PHE A 308 -6.80 -0.88 -17.23
CA PHE A 308 -7.49 0.27 -16.66
C PHE A 308 -6.96 0.58 -15.25
N PRO A 309 -6.54 1.85 -14.98
CA PRO A 309 -6.80 3.04 -15.79
C PRO A 309 -5.76 3.39 -16.86
N ALA A 310 -4.71 2.58 -17.05
CA ALA A 310 -3.68 2.83 -18.08
C ALA A 310 -4.23 2.71 -19.52
N CYS A 311 -5.32 1.97 -19.72
CA CYS A 311 -6.09 1.95 -20.97
C CYS A 311 -7.58 2.27 -20.73
N SER A 312 -8.31 2.65 -21.79
CA SER A 312 -9.76 2.86 -21.69
C SER A 312 -10.50 1.56 -21.41
N VAL A 313 -11.50 1.61 -20.54
CA VAL A 313 -12.44 0.51 -20.27
C VAL A 313 -13.24 0.12 -21.52
N ASP A 314 -13.35 1.00 -22.51
CA ASP A 314 -14.05 0.73 -23.79
C ASP A 314 -13.38 -0.38 -24.61
N ALA A 315 -12.11 -0.68 -24.33
CA ALA A 315 -11.40 -1.81 -24.95
C ALA A 315 -11.90 -3.17 -24.42
N TYR A 316 -12.71 -3.18 -23.35
CA TYR A 316 -13.14 -4.39 -22.67
C TYR A 316 -14.53 -4.84 -23.12
N LYS A 317 -14.81 -6.12 -22.93
CA LYS A 317 -16.13 -6.66 -23.22
C LYS A 317 -17.11 -6.25 -22.12
N CYS A 318 -18.14 -5.49 -22.49
CA CYS A 318 -19.19 -5.04 -21.59
C CYS A 318 -20.36 -6.05 -21.49
N TYR A 319 -20.82 -6.29 -20.27
CA TYR A 319 -21.98 -7.12 -19.93
C TYR A 319 -22.91 -6.29 -19.05
N VAL A 320 -24.21 -6.23 -19.38
CA VAL A 320 -25.20 -5.49 -18.59
C VAL A 320 -26.12 -6.48 -17.90
N VAL A 321 -26.20 -6.38 -16.56
CA VAL A 321 -27.11 -7.18 -15.74
C VAL A 321 -28.24 -6.30 -15.25
N GLN A 322 -29.46 -6.61 -15.67
CA GLN A 322 -30.65 -5.85 -15.32
C GLN A 322 -31.17 -6.22 -13.92
N PHE A 323 -31.60 -5.23 -13.15
CA PHE A 323 -32.25 -5.38 -11.85
C PHE A 323 -33.63 -4.72 -11.89
N ASP A 324 -34.58 -5.25 -11.13
CA ASP A 324 -35.95 -4.73 -11.15
C ASP A 324 -36.03 -3.36 -10.45
N GLU A 325 -35.15 -3.15 -9.47
CA GLU A 325 -34.99 -1.92 -8.69
C GLU A 325 -34.10 -0.87 -9.37
N PHE A 326 -33.41 -1.22 -10.47
CA PHE A 326 -32.42 -0.34 -11.11
C PHE A 326 -32.50 -0.44 -12.64
N GLU A 327 -33.24 0.50 -13.26
CA GLU A 327 -33.57 0.48 -14.70
C GLU A 327 -32.34 0.46 -15.63
N GLU A 328 -31.24 1.10 -15.22
CA GLU A 328 -30.01 1.12 -16.03
C GLU A 328 -29.23 -0.21 -15.98
N GLY A 329 -29.51 -1.04 -14.99
CA GLY A 329 -28.74 -2.24 -14.68
C GLY A 329 -27.30 -1.94 -14.21
N ILE A 330 -26.55 -3.00 -13.92
CA ILE A 330 -25.13 -2.92 -13.57
C ILE A 330 -24.30 -3.33 -14.78
N LYS A 331 -23.37 -2.48 -15.20
CA LYS A 331 -22.40 -2.78 -16.25
C LYS A 331 -21.16 -3.44 -15.64
N PHE A 332 -20.73 -4.53 -16.25
CA PHE A 332 -19.50 -5.26 -15.96
C PHE A 332 -18.60 -5.25 -17.18
N TYR A 333 -17.32 -5.01 -16.98
CA TYR A 333 -16.31 -4.97 -18.03
C TYR A 333 -15.29 -6.08 -17.80
N ARG A 334 -15.01 -6.88 -18.83
CA ARG A 334 -14.02 -7.95 -18.78
C ARG A 334 -12.90 -7.71 -19.78
N ASN A 335 -11.67 -7.67 -19.30
CA ASN A 335 -10.51 -7.78 -20.18
C ASN A 335 -10.33 -9.26 -20.57
N LEU A 336 -10.43 -9.56 -21.87
CA LEU A 336 -10.33 -10.93 -22.39
C LEU A 336 -8.90 -11.47 -22.39
N ASN A 337 -7.88 -10.61 -22.32
CA ASN A 337 -6.48 -11.02 -22.38
C ASN A 337 -5.99 -11.62 -21.06
N ASN A 338 -6.49 -11.11 -19.92
CA ASN A 338 -6.05 -11.51 -18.58
C ASN A 338 -7.21 -11.94 -17.66
N ASN A 339 -8.45 -11.91 -18.15
CA ASN A 339 -9.67 -12.28 -17.42
C ASN A 339 -9.96 -11.45 -16.18
N ARG A 340 -9.43 -10.23 -16.09
CA ARG A 340 -9.79 -9.28 -15.04
C ARG A 340 -11.13 -8.63 -15.30
N TRP A 341 -11.81 -8.29 -14.21
CA TRP A 341 -13.14 -7.71 -14.23
C TRP A 341 -13.19 -6.36 -13.50
N TRP A 342 -14.11 -5.54 -13.98
CA TRP A 342 -14.52 -4.28 -13.39
C TRP A 342 -16.05 -4.15 -13.46
N MET A 343 -16.60 -3.27 -12.65
CA MET A 343 -18.01 -2.91 -12.67
C MET A 343 -18.19 -1.41 -12.56
N GLU A 344 -19.31 -0.91 -13.09
CA GLU A 344 -19.69 0.49 -13.00
C GLU A 344 -20.56 0.74 -11.76
N VAL A 345 -20.15 1.72 -10.95
CA VAL A 345 -20.91 2.24 -9.80
C VAL A 345 -20.99 3.76 -9.95
N ASN A 346 -22.18 4.30 -10.25
CA ASN A 346 -22.40 5.74 -10.41
C ASN A 346 -21.32 6.44 -11.27
N GLN A 347 -21.10 5.90 -12.48
CA GLN A 347 -20.10 6.35 -13.47
C GLN A 347 -18.63 6.13 -13.09
N LYS A 348 -18.33 5.60 -11.90
CA LYS A 348 -16.99 5.16 -11.51
C LYS A 348 -16.79 3.69 -11.88
N ILE A 349 -15.63 3.36 -12.42
CA ILE A 349 -15.23 1.99 -12.75
C ILE A 349 -14.36 1.46 -11.61
N VAL A 350 -14.78 0.35 -11.01
CA VAL A 350 -14.07 -0.29 -9.89
C VAL A 350 -13.79 -1.74 -10.20
N SER A 351 -12.65 -2.25 -9.74
CA SER A 351 -12.30 -3.65 -9.92
C SER A 351 -13.27 -4.58 -9.17
N CYS A 352 -13.58 -5.72 -9.78
CA CYS A 352 -14.43 -6.75 -9.18
C CYS A 352 -13.97 -8.14 -9.62
N TYR A 353 -14.62 -9.16 -9.07
CA TYR A 353 -14.41 -10.55 -9.43
C TYR A 353 -15.44 -11.03 -10.44
N PHE A 354 -15.10 -12.12 -11.14
CA PHE A 354 -16.09 -12.84 -11.91
C PHE A 354 -17.26 -13.34 -11.05
N ASP A 355 -17.02 -13.63 -9.77
CA ASP A 355 -18.08 -14.08 -8.88
C ASP A 355 -19.10 -12.96 -8.56
N ASP A 356 -18.67 -11.69 -8.52
CA ASP A 356 -19.59 -10.55 -8.39
C ASP A 356 -20.56 -10.49 -9.57
N TYR A 357 -20.06 -10.71 -10.79
CA TYR A 357 -20.91 -10.84 -11.97
C TYR A 357 -21.87 -12.03 -11.85
N ARG A 358 -21.40 -13.19 -11.34
CA ARG A 358 -22.27 -14.37 -11.14
C ARG A 358 -23.35 -14.14 -10.08
N ARG A 359 -23.05 -13.41 -9.00
CA ARG A 359 -24.02 -12.99 -7.99
C ARG A 359 -25.06 -12.06 -8.60
N ALA A 360 -24.62 -11.08 -9.38
CA ALA A 360 -25.53 -10.17 -10.08
C ALA A 360 -26.49 -10.92 -11.02
N LEU A 361 -26.02 -11.94 -11.75
CA LEU A 361 -26.90 -12.79 -12.60
C LEU A 361 -27.99 -13.52 -11.80
N LYS A 362 -27.77 -13.76 -10.51
CA LYS A 362 -28.76 -14.33 -9.58
C LYS A 362 -29.64 -13.27 -8.91
N LYS A 363 -29.59 -12.02 -9.36
CA LYS A 363 -30.29 -10.87 -8.77
C LYS A 363 -29.82 -10.51 -7.35
N GLU A 364 -28.56 -10.84 -7.04
CA GLU A 364 -27.91 -10.41 -5.80
C GLU A 364 -26.94 -9.26 -6.10
N PHE A 365 -27.12 -8.12 -5.44
CA PHE A 365 -26.17 -7.00 -5.55
C PHE A 365 -24.80 -7.41 -4.97
N PRO A 366 -23.69 -7.21 -5.70
CA PRO A 366 -22.36 -7.37 -5.14
C PRO A 366 -22.15 -6.42 -3.95
N GLU A 367 -21.57 -6.91 -2.87
CA GLU A 367 -21.38 -6.12 -1.62
C GLU A 367 -20.58 -4.84 -1.86
N LYS A 368 -19.48 -4.93 -2.63
CA LYS A 368 -18.66 -3.78 -2.99
C LYS A 368 -19.44 -2.75 -3.82
N TRP A 369 -20.29 -3.21 -4.74
CA TRP A 369 -21.14 -2.33 -5.54
C TRP A 369 -22.12 -1.57 -4.64
N TRP A 370 -22.81 -2.29 -3.76
CA TRP A 370 -23.80 -1.71 -2.85
C TRP A 370 -23.18 -0.70 -1.88
N ARG A 371 -22.03 -1.03 -1.29
CA ARG A 371 -21.27 -0.13 -0.39
C ARG A 371 -20.94 1.19 -1.07
N LEU A 372 -20.35 1.13 -2.26
CA LEU A 372 -19.92 2.31 -3.01
C LEU A 372 -21.11 3.13 -3.52
N TYR A 373 -22.19 2.46 -3.92
CA TYR A 373 -23.43 3.12 -4.30
C TYR A 373 -23.98 3.96 -3.14
N LEU A 374 -24.15 3.38 -1.95
CA LEU A 374 -24.63 4.09 -0.75
C LEU A 374 -23.75 5.30 -0.40
N LYS A 375 -22.43 5.11 -0.38
CA LYS A 375 -21.46 6.17 -0.11
C LYS A 375 -21.66 7.38 -1.03
N SER A 376 -21.77 7.12 -2.33
CA SER A 376 -21.92 8.19 -3.32
C SER A 376 -23.27 8.88 -3.25
N THR A 377 -24.34 8.18 -2.84
CA THR A 377 -25.66 8.80 -2.65
C THR A 377 -25.71 9.68 -1.39
N GLU A 378 -25.13 9.25 -0.28
CA GLU A 378 -25.09 10.08 0.94
C GLU A 378 -24.23 11.35 0.75
N GLY A 379 -23.08 11.22 0.08
CA GLY A 379 -22.23 12.37 -0.24
C GLY A 379 -22.86 13.41 -1.18
N GLN A 380 -23.90 13.05 -1.93
CA GLN A 380 -24.68 14.01 -2.74
C GLN A 380 -25.68 14.81 -1.89
N SER A 381 -26.29 14.19 -0.87
CA SER A 381 -27.19 14.87 0.06
C SER A 381 -26.48 15.93 0.91
N ASP A 382 -25.25 15.66 1.36
CA ASP A 382 -24.47 16.60 2.16
C ASP A 382 -23.92 17.79 1.36
N LYS A 383 -23.81 17.68 0.02
CA LYS A 383 -23.38 18.78 -0.87
C LYS A 383 -24.54 19.70 -1.32
N MET A 384 -25.79 19.35 -1.01
CA MET A 384 -26.98 20.16 -1.31
C MET A 384 -27.47 21.01 -0.13
N LEU A 385 -26.78 20.95 1.01
CA LEU A 385 -26.96 21.81 2.19
C LEU A 385 -25.81 22.81 2.29
#